data_AF-A0A2V6PNI3-F1
#
_entry.id   AF-A0A2V6PNI3-F1
#
_cell.length_a   1.000
_cell.length_b   1.000
_cell.length_c   1.000
_cell.angle_alpha   90.00
_cell.angle_beta   90.00
_cell.angle_gamma   90.00
#
_symmetry.space_group_name_H-M   'P 1'
#
loop_
_entity.id
_entity.type
_entity.pdbx_description
1 polymer ?
#
loop_
_entity_poly.entity_id
_entity_poly.type
_entity_poly.pdbx_seq_one_letter_code
_entity_poly.pdbx_strand_id
1 'polypeptide(L)' 'MQPQAHRCPYCDSIVYSRRHSRCGVCAQVLPEECLFTVSEAEKVEKLVKTELQRHRAWLKKKEKV' A
#
# COMPACT_ATOMS: atom_id res chain seq x y z
N MET A 1 18.06 -7.09 6.03
CA MET A 1 16.85 -7.92 6.11
C MET A 1 16.20 -7.92 4.73
N GLN A 2 16.10 -9.07 4.06
CA GLN A 2 15.38 -9.17 2.79
C GLN A 2 13.87 -9.14 3.09
N PRO A 3 13.06 -8.38 2.34
CA PRO A 3 11.61 -8.40 2.52
C PRO A 3 11.10 -9.77 2.10
N GLN A 4 10.62 -10.56 3.07
CA GLN A 4 9.95 -11.83 2.77
C GLN A 4 8.62 -11.53 2.08
N ALA A 5 8.40 -12.16 0.93
CA ALA A 5 7.15 -12.04 0.21
C ALA A 5 6.04 -12.75 1.00
N HIS A 6 5.05 -12.00 1.48
CA HIS A 6 3.86 -12.58 2.10
C HIS A 6 2.96 -13.23 1.03
N ARG A 7 2.44 -14.42 1.33
CA ARG A 7 1.52 -15.16 0.47
C ARG A 7 0.16 -15.29 1.15
N CYS A 8 -0.90 -15.30 0.36
CA CYS A 8 -2.24 -15.48 0.88
C CYS A 8 -2.43 -16.93 1.37
N PRO A 9 -2.88 -17.17 2.61
CA PRO A 9 -3.06 -18.53 3.11
C PRO A 9 -4.21 -19.31 2.43
N TYR A 10 -5.10 -18.60 1.71
CA TYR A 10 -6.26 -19.20 1.07
C TYR A 10 -6.03 -19.59 -0.40
N CYS A 11 -5.14 -18.90 -1.11
CA CYS A 11 -4.89 -19.13 -2.54
C CYS A 11 -3.41 -19.19 -2.93
N ASP A 12 -2.50 -19.10 -1.96
CA ASP A 12 -1.04 -19.07 -2.11
C ASP A 12 -0.47 -17.95 -3.02
N SER A 13 -1.32 -17.04 -3.48
CA SER A 13 -0.90 -15.93 -4.32
C SER A 13 -0.09 -14.90 -3.53
N ILE A 14 0.88 -14.27 -4.18
CA ILE A 14 1.71 -13.21 -3.59
C ILE A 14 0.83 -12.01 -3.22
N VAL A 15 1.00 -11.50 -2.00
CA VAL A 15 0.32 -10.30 -1.51
C VAL A 15 1.14 -9.07 -1.88
N TYR A 16 0.79 -8.45 -3.01
CA TYR A 16 1.46 -7.23 -3.49
C TYR A 16 1.11 -5.98 -2.68
N SER A 17 -0.12 -5.89 -2.16
CA SER A 17 -0.58 -4.76 -1.36
C SER A 17 -1.00 -5.22 0.03
N ARG A 18 -0.11 -5.01 1.00
CA ARG A 18 -0.36 -5.26 2.42
C ARG A 18 -1.18 -4.16 3.10
N ARG A 19 -1.60 -3.14 2.33
CA ARG A 19 -2.47 -2.04 2.78
C ARG A 19 -3.94 -2.42 2.76
N HIS A 20 -4.33 -3.36 1.91
CA HIS A 20 -5.72 -3.82 1.82
C HIS A 20 -5.89 -5.08 2.66
N SER A 21 -6.98 -5.14 3.45
CA SER A 21 -7.30 -6.29 4.29
C SER A 21 -7.78 -7.53 3.51
N ARG A 22 -7.77 -7.49 2.17
CA ARG A 22 -8.24 -8.57 1.31
C ARG A 22 -7.20 -8.94 0.27
N CYS A 23 -7.14 -10.22 -0.05
CA CYS A 23 -6.31 -10.72 -1.14
C CYS A 23 -6.77 -10.13 -2.48
N GLY A 24 -5.85 -9.56 -3.26
CA GLY A 24 -6.15 -9.04 -4.60
C GLY A 24 -6.51 -10.10 -5.64
N VAL A 25 -6.39 -11.40 -5.30
CA VAL A 25 -6.67 -12.52 -6.20
C VAL A 25 -7.95 -13.26 -5.78
N CYS A 26 -8.00 -13.80 -4.56
CA CYS A 26 -9.17 -14.58 -4.10
C CYS A 26 -10.19 -13.78 -3.30
N ALA A 27 -9.95 -12.48 -3.05
CA ALA A 27 -10.81 -11.56 -2.30
C ALA A 27 -11.12 -11.93 -0.83
N GLN A 28 -10.53 -13.03 -0.32
CA GLN A 28 -10.60 -13.42 1.08
C GLN A 28 -9.89 -12.41 1.98
N VAL A 29 -10.37 -12.28 3.21
CA VAL A 29 -9.76 -11.42 4.22
C VAL A 29 -8.39 -11.99 4.59
N LEU A 30 -7.35 -11.17 4.47
CA LEU A 30 -6.01 -11.52 4.87
C LEU A 30 -5.85 -11.39 6.39
N PRO A 31 -5.17 -12.34 7.04
CA PRO A 31 -4.88 -12.22 8.45
C PRO A 31 -3.82 -11.13 8.71
N GLU A 32 -3.75 -10.64 9.95
CA GLU A 32 -2.99 -9.43 10.33
C GLU A 32 -1.50 -9.52 10.02
N GLU A 33 -0.91 -10.72 10.11
CA GLU A 33 0.49 -10.98 9.77
C GLU A 33 0.83 -10.70 8.30
N CYS A 34 -0.17 -10.76 7.41
CA CYS A 34 0.00 -10.40 6.00
C CYS A 34 -0.13 -8.88 5.78
N LEU A 35 -0.67 -8.15 6.74
CA LEU A 35 -0.93 -6.71 6.63
C LEU A 35 0.22 -5.91 7.22
N PHE A 36 0.23 -4.62 6.93
CA PHE A 36 1.10 -3.69 7.65
C PHE A 36 0.65 -3.56 9.10
N THR A 37 1.62 -3.42 10.01
CA THR A 37 1.33 -2.92 11.36
C THR A 37 0.73 -1.52 11.28
N VAL A 38 0.05 -1.10 12.34
CA VAL A 38 -0.53 0.27 12.43
C VAL A 38 0.53 1.34 12.12
N SER A 39 1.73 1.20 12.69
CA SER A 39 2.83 2.15 12.47
C SER A 39 3.32 2.17 11.02
N GLU A 40 3.42 1.01 10.36
CA GLU A 40 3.81 0.93 8.95
C GLU A 40 2.74 1.51 8.04
N ALA A 41 1.46 1.22 8.31
CA ALA A 41 0.33 1.76 7.56
C ALA A 41 0.30 3.29 7.64
N GLU A 42 0.50 3.86 8.84
CA GLU A 42 0.59 5.31 9.03
C GLU A 42 1.75 5.95 8.26
N LYS A 43 2.93 5.31 8.24
CA LYS A 43 4.08 5.80 7.48
C LYS A 43 3.79 5.84 5.99
N VAL A 44 3.21 4.76 5.45
CA VAL A 44 2.81 4.68 4.03
C VAL A 44 1.77 5.75 3.72
N GLU A 45 0.78 5.94 4.59
CA GLU A 45 -0.26 6.95 4.36
C GLU A 45 0.31 8.38 4.34
N LYS A 46 1.24 8.70 5.25
CA LYS A 46 1.94 10.01 5.27
C LYS A 46 2.76 10.23 3.99
N LEU A 47 3.45 9.20 3.51
CA LEU A 47 4.21 9.26 2.25
C LEU A 47 3.28 9.53 1.07
N VAL A 48 2.20 8.75 0.92
CA VAL A 48 1.22 8.93 -0.16
C VAL A 48 0.59 10.32 -0.14
N LYS A 49 0.21 10.83 1.05
CA LYS A 49 -0.34 12.18 1.19
C LYS A 49 0.66 13.25 0.74
N THR A 50 1.92 13.12 1.13
CA THR A 50 2.99 14.06 0.76
C THR A 50 3.21 14.08 -0.75
N GLU A 51 3.31 12.91 -1.38
CA GLU A 51 3.53 12.82 -2.83
C GLU A 51 2.34 13.36 -3.63
N LEU A 52 1.10 13.10 -3.18
CA LEU A 52 -0.09 13.68 -3.81
C LEU A 52 -0.10 15.22 -3.72
N GLN A 53 0.31 15.79 -2.59
CA GLN A 53 0.41 17.24 -2.45
C GLN A 53 1.47 17.83 -3.38
N ARG A 54 2.65 17.21 -3.47
CA ARG A 54 3.73 17.62 -4.39
C ARG A 54 3.26 17.57 -5.84
N HIS A 55 2.61 16.49 -6.24
CA HIS A 55 2.07 16.34 -7.59
C HIS A 55 1.03 17.42 -7.92
N ARG A 56 0.09 17.70 -7.01
CA ARG A 56 -0.89 18.78 -7.19
C ARG A 56 -0.23 20.16 -7.32
N ALA A 57 0.79 20.44 -6.52
CA ALA A 57 1.54 21.70 -6.62
C ALA A 57 2.30 21.82 -7.95
N TRP A 58 2.85 20.72 -8.46
CA TRP A 58 3.52 20.68 -9.76
C TRP A 58 2.55 20.91 -10.92
N LEU A 59 1.38 20.27 -10.92
CA LEU A 59 0.34 20.49 -11.93
C LEU A 59 -0.10 21.97 -11.97
N LYS A 60 -0.36 22.58 -10.82
CA LYS A 60 -0.71 24.01 -10.72
C LYS A 60 0.37 24.95 -11.25
N LYS A 61 1.64 24.57 -11.16
CA LYS A 61 2.75 25.35 -11.74
C LYS A 61 2.78 25.22 -13.26
N LYS A 62 2.55 24.01 -13.80
CA LYS A 62 2.51 23.79 -15.25
C LYS A 62 1.33 24.45 -15.95
N GLU A 63 0.17 24.51 -15.32
CA GLU A 63 -1.04 25.14 -15.88
C GLU A 63 -0.94 26.68 -15.95
N LYS A 64 0.03 27.27 -15.23
CA LYS A 64 0.30 28.71 -15.22
C LYS A 64 1.41 29.14 -16.20
N VAL A 65 1.97 28.18 -16.97
CA VAL A 65 2.96 28.40 -18.03
C VAL A 65 2.29 28.19 -19.36
#